data_AF-A0A971XRM2-F1
#
_entry.id   AF-A0A971XRM2-F1
#
_cell.length_a   1.000
_cell.length_b   1.000
_cell.length_c   1.000
_cell.angle_alpha   90.00
_cell.angle_beta   90.00
_cell.angle_gamma   90.00
#
_symmetry.space_group_name_H-M   'P 1'
#
loop_
_entity.id
_entity.type
_entity.pdbx_description
1 polymer ?
#
loop_
_entity_poly.entity_id
_entity_poly.type
_entity_poly.pdbx_seq_one_letter_code
_entity_poly.pdbx_strand_id
1 'polypeptide(L)'
;MIKKLIFLAALVCPLTVAAKKPSPELLAKLAVTYVDQIGCELFPLEPDSFPNFTNFTKFVDKKLGIEEGYIVLVTADITCSGGSAMDAELLILLDHPEGRSVLDESDYRYLRVNPLASEPVAYSNGPSHITSVYQKYGQLYARALTHSGNDATCCPSVKHLYKVDLKMQYVKVNNHDRPFYAWEFTEIEQSAWASSRLARDLFRLMLGLY
;
A
#
# COMPACT_ATOMS: atom_id res chain seq x y z
N MET A 1 52.15 9.07 45.72
CA MET A 1 51.86 9.49 44.33
C MET A 1 50.96 8.45 43.67
N ILE A 2 49.65 8.69 43.57
CA ILE A 2 48.72 7.84 42.81
C ILE A 2 47.94 8.77 41.87
N LYS A 3 48.30 8.75 40.58
CA LYS A 3 47.60 9.47 39.52
C LYS A 3 46.32 8.70 39.21
N LYS A 4 45.16 9.28 39.54
CA LYS A 4 43.84 8.77 39.15
C LYS A 4 43.65 8.98 37.64
N LEU A 5 43.60 7.89 36.88
CA LEU A 5 43.12 7.89 35.50
C LEU A 5 41.60 7.69 35.53
N ILE A 6 40.88 8.74 35.17
CA ILE A 6 39.44 8.69 34.92
C ILE A 6 39.28 8.12 33.51
N PHE A 7 38.85 6.86 33.41
CA PHE A 7 38.38 6.28 32.16
C PHE A 7 37.00 6.88 31.85
N LEU A 8 36.95 7.88 30.98
CA LEU A 8 35.70 8.27 30.32
C LEU A 8 35.34 7.16 29.33
N ALA A 9 34.43 6.28 29.72
CA ALA A 9 33.71 5.46 28.77
C ALA A 9 32.84 6.40 27.92
N ALA A 10 33.33 6.74 26.72
CA ALA A 10 32.53 7.41 25.72
C ALA A 10 31.37 6.47 25.38
N LEU A 11 30.19 6.81 25.91
CA LEU A 11 28.92 6.24 25.51
C LEU A 11 28.74 6.61 24.03
N VAL A 12 29.18 5.73 23.13
CA VAL A 12 28.90 5.83 21.70
C VAL A 12 27.40 5.64 21.57
N CYS A 13 26.66 6.73 21.63
CA CYS A 13 25.25 6.76 21.29
C CYS A 13 25.20 6.41 19.79
N PRO A 14 24.68 5.25 19.37
CA PRO A 14 24.50 4.99 17.95
C PRO A 14 23.51 6.05 17.46
N LEU A 15 24.01 7.00 16.66
CA LEU A 15 23.18 7.85 15.84
C LEU A 15 22.40 6.92 14.93
N THR A 16 21.18 6.57 15.33
CA THR A 16 20.21 5.95 14.44
C THR A 16 19.94 6.98 13.35
N VAL A 17 20.65 6.86 12.23
CA VAL A 17 20.32 7.58 11.01
C VAL A 17 18.88 7.20 10.71
N ALA A 18 17.95 8.13 10.91
CA ALA A 18 16.56 7.90 10.58
C ALA A 18 16.53 7.55 9.09
N ALA A 19 16.10 6.33 8.78
CA ALA A 19 15.95 5.89 7.40
C ALA A 19 15.05 6.91 6.69
N LYS A 20 15.65 7.69 5.78
CA LYS A 20 14.94 8.70 4.99
C LYS A 20 13.84 7.96 4.24
N LYS A 21 12.59 8.42 4.31
CA LYS A 21 11.46 7.86 3.57
C LYS A 21 11.33 8.54 2.21
N PRO A 22 10.76 7.91 1.17
CA PRO A 22 10.48 8.59 -0.08
C PRO A 22 9.44 9.68 0.20
N SER A 23 9.50 10.78 -0.56
CA SER A 23 8.52 11.85 -0.41
C SER A 23 7.17 11.41 -1.01
N PRO A 24 6.02 11.82 -0.44
CA PRO A 24 4.70 11.54 -1.01
C PRO A 24 4.57 11.96 -2.47
N GLU A 25 5.18 13.11 -2.84
CA GLU A 25 5.18 13.65 -4.19
C GLU A 25 5.90 12.74 -5.17
N LEU A 26 7.01 12.12 -4.76
CA LEU A 26 7.72 11.14 -5.60
C LEU A 26 6.84 9.91 -5.87
N LEU A 27 6.23 9.36 -4.83
CA LEU A 27 5.38 8.17 -4.94
C LEU A 27 4.18 8.43 -5.86
N ALA A 28 3.47 9.53 -5.61
CA ALA A 28 2.34 9.94 -6.42
C ALA A 28 2.76 10.20 -7.86
N LYS A 29 3.86 10.93 -8.10
CA LYS A 29 4.36 11.19 -9.46
C LYS A 29 4.64 9.91 -10.24
N LEU A 30 5.32 8.93 -9.63
CA LEU A 30 5.63 7.66 -10.29
C LEU A 30 4.35 6.88 -10.65
N ALA A 31 3.40 6.79 -9.71
CA ALA A 31 2.16 6.06 -9.93
C ALA A 31 1.27 6.72 -10.99
N VAL A 32 1.10 8.03 -10.91
CA VAL A 32 0.34 8.85 -11.86
C VAL A 32 0.93 8.77 -13.27
N THR A 33 2.27 8.86 -13.38
CA THR A 33 2.96 8.73 -14.68
C THR A 33 2.69 7.36 -15.32
N TYR A 34 2.65 6.29 -14.52
CA TYR A 34 2.33 4.97 -15.04
C TYR A 34 0.88 4.85 -15.53
N VAL A 35 -0.08 5.37 -14.76
CA VAL A 35 -1.50 5.35 -15.16
C VAL A 35 -1.74 6.15 -16.45
N ASP A 36 -1.08 7.30 -16.60
CA ASP A 36 -1.08 8.07 -17.86
C ASP A 36 -0.48 7.27 -19.03
N GLN A 37 0.66 6.59 -18.80
CA GLN A 37 1.34 5.80 -19.84
C GLN A 37 0.53 4.60 -20.36
N ILE A 38 -0.33 4.01 -19.53
CA ILE A 38 -1.21 2.90 -19.94
C ILE A 38 -2.50 3.38 -20.62
N GLY A 39 -2.69 4.70 -20.76
CA GLY A 39 -3.82 5.30 -21.47
C GLY A 39 -5.11 5.37 -20.66
N CYS A 40 -5.03 5.37 -19.33
CA CYS A 40 -6.17 5.70 -18.47
C CYS A 40 -6.19 7.22 -18.26
N GLU A 41 -7.32 7.87 -18.57
CA GLU A 41 -7.47 9.30 -18.30
C GLU A 41 -7.49 9.51 -16.79
N LEU A 42 -6.56 10.34 -16.31
CA LEU A 42 -6.52 10.69 -14.91
C LEU A 42 -7.61 11.73 -14.62
N PHE A 43 -8.40 11.51 -13.58
CA PHE A 43 -9.11 12.62 -12.96
C PHE A 43 -8.05 13.64 -12.52
N PRO A 44 -8.23 14.95 -12.75
CA PRO A 44 -7.19 15.93 -12.45
C PRO A 44 -6.84 15.84 -10.96
N LEU A 45 -5.70 15.21 -10.67
CA LEU A 45 -4.96 15.46 -9.45
C LEU A 45 -4.47 16.89 -9.62
N GLU A 46 -5.16 17.82 -8.97
CA GLU A 46 -4.70 19.21 -8.97
C GLU A 46 -3.24 19.19 -8.53
N PRO A 47 -2.33 19.90 -9.23
CA PRO A 47 -0.90 19.93 -8.87
C PRO A 47 -0.63 20.27 -7.39
N ASP A 48 -1.58 20.93 -6.72
CA ASP A 48 -1.54 21.29 -5.30
C ASP A 48 -1.93 20.12 -4.36
N SER A 49 -2.42 19.00 -4.91
CA SER A 49 -2.82 17.79 -4.18
C SER A 49 -1.64 16.87 -3.84
N PHE A 50 -0.53 16.97 -4.58
CA PHE A 50 0.66 16.14 -4.40
C PHE A 50 1.29 16.22 -3.00
N PRO A 51 1.49 17.40 -2.38
CA PRO A 51 2.09 17.49 -1.05
C PRO A 51 1.22 16.92 0.07
N ASN A 52 -0.09 16.76 -0.15
CA ASN A 52 -1.04 16.17 0.81
C ASN A 52 -1.47 14.74 0.43
N PHE A 53 -0.80 14.13 -0.55
CA PHE A 53 -1.12 12.79 -1.01
C PHE A 53 -0.89 11.78 0.13
N THR A 54 -1.96 11.15 0.62
CA THR A 54 -1.92 10.27 1.80
C THR A 54 -2.33 8.83 1.50
N ASN A 55 -2.77 8.57 0.27
CA ASN A 55 -3.27 7.27 -0.17
C ASN A 55 -2.12 6.35 -0.63
N PHE A 56 -1.14 6.17 0.25
CA PHE A 56 -0.08 5.19 0.09
C PHE A 56 0.31 4.52 1.40
N THR A 57 0.90 3.34 1.32
CA THR A 57 1.41 2.65 2.50
C THR A 57 2.61 1.77 2.16
N LYS A 58 3.45 1.49 3.17
CA LYS A 58 4.59 0.56 3.01
C LYS A 58 4.05 -0.85 2.78
N PHE A 59 4.72 -1.58 1.91
CA PHE A 59 4.43 -2.96 1.57
C PHE A 59 5.70 -3.80 1.59
N VAL A 60 5.57 -4.99 2.16
CA VAL A 60 6.67 -5.95 2.30
C VAL A 60 6.06 -7.32 2.09
N ASP A 61 6.62 -8.08 1.15
CA ASP A 61 6.23 -9.46 0.90
C ASP A 61 7.48 -10.31 0.64
N LYS A 62 7.89 -11.03 1.68
CA LYS A 62 9.06 -11.91 1.63
C LYS A 62 8.90 -13.08 0.65
N LYS A 63 7.66 -13.54 0.40
CA LYS A 63 7.42 -14.65 -0.54
C LYS A 63 7.64 -14.20 -1.98
N LEU A 64 7.39 -12.93 -2.24
CA LEU A 64 7.58 -12.29 -3.54
C LEU A 64 8.93 -11.56 -3.66
N GLY A 65 9.81 -11.67 -2.66
CA GLY A 65 11.12 -10.99 -2.65
C GLY A 65 11.04 -9.48 -2.47
N ILE A 66 9.88 -8.94 -2.06
CA ILE A 66 9.66 -7.51 -1.86
C ILE A 66 10.09 -7.16 -0.44
N GLU A 67 11.34 -6.73 -0.28
CA GLU A 67 11.90 -6.31 1.02
C GLU A 67 11.35 -4.95 1.47
N GLU A 68 11.18 -4.04 0.52
CA GLU A 68 10.61 -2.72 0.74
C GLU A 68 9.97 -2.19 -0.55
N GLY A 69 8.65 -2.04 -0.50
CA GLY A 69 7.85 -1.41 -1.53
C GLY A 69 6.79 -0.49 -0.94
N TYR A 70 6.04 0.17 -1.81
CA TYR A 70 4.98 1.10 -1.48
C TYR A 70 3.78 0.79 -2.38
N ILE A 71 2.61 0.66 -1.78
CA ILE A 71 1.35 0.63 -2.51
C ILE A 71 0.80 2.03 -2.55
N VAL A 72 0.51 2.51 -3.75
CA VAL A 72 -0.07 3.81 -4.03
C VAL A 72 -1.44 3.58 -4.65
N LEU A 73 -2.47 4.17 -4.07
CA LEU A 73 -3.83 4.11 -4.61
C LEU A 73 -4.08 5.36 -5.46
N VAL A 74 -4.35 5.18 -6.75
CA VAL A 74 -4.57 6.27 -7.71
C VAL A 74 -5.99 6.15 -8.28
N THR A 75 -6.76 7.23 -8.23
CA THR A 75 -8.05 7.30 -8.92
C THR A 75 -7.84 7.61 -10.40
N ALA A 76 -8.43 6.82 -11.27
CA ALA A 76 -8.36 6.98 -12.72
C ALA A 76 -9.73 6.69 -13.36
N ASP A 77 -10.05 7.38 -14.45
CA ASP A 77 -11.19 7.03 -15.28
C ASP A 77 -10.79 5.85 -16.19
N ILE A 78 -11.45 4.69 -16.04
CA ILE A 78 -11.14 3.50 -16.84
C ILE A 78 -11.85 3.53 -18.21
N THR A 79 -12.09 4.71 -18.78
CA THR A 79 -12.58 4.89 -20.15
C THR A 79 -11.54 4.49 -21.22
N CYS A 80 -10.94 3.30 -21.11
CA CYS A 80 -10.15 2.66 -22.18
C CYS A 80 -11.00 2.30 -23.42
N SER A 81 -12.30 2.62 -23.45
CA SER A 81 -13.20 2.37 -24.59
C SER A 81 -14.49 3.23 -24.62
N GLY A 82 -14.40 4.53 -24.33
CA GLY A 82 -15.39 5.51 -24.80
C GLY A 82 -16.82 5.40 -24.25
N GLY A 83 -17.01 4.96 -23.00
CA GLY A 83 -18.33 4.91 -22.36
C GLY A 83 -18.27 5.39 -20.90
N SER A 84 -19.11 6.39 -20.59
CA SER A 84 -19.42 7.00 -19.28
C SER A 84 -18.39 6.82 -18.16
N ALA A 85 -17.67 7.91 -17.84
CA ALA A 85 -16.76 8.07 -16.70
C ALA A 85 -17.12 7.20 -15.49
N MET A 86 -16.45 6.05 -15.37
CA MET A 86 -16.53 5.18 -14.20
C MET A 86 -15.14 5.19 -13.60
N ASP A 87 -14.98 6.09 -12.63
CA ASP A 87 -13.77 6.19 -11.84
C ASP A 87 -13.52 4.87 -11.11
N ALA A 88 -12.27 4.45 -11.07
CA ALA A 88 -11.83 3.36 -10.23
C ALA A 88 -10.51 3.72 -9.57
N GLU A 89 -10.29 3.15 -8.39
CA GLU A 89 -9.04 3.30 -7.69
C GLU A 89 -8.11 2.11 -7.95
N LEU A 90 -6.98 2.41 -8.57
CA LEU A 90 -5.96 1.45 -8.98
C LEU A 90 -4.86 1.33 -7.92
N LEU A 91 -4.51 0.10 -7.56
CA LEU A 91 -3.35 -0.23 -6.74
C LEU A 91 -2.08 -0.30 -7.60
N ILE A 92 -1.18 0.65 -7.36
CA ILE A 92 0.13 0.72 -8.01
C ILE A 92 1.22 0.28 -7.03
N LEU A 93 1.96 -0.76 -7.37
CA LEU A 93 3.12 -1.21 -6.60
C LEU A 93 4.38 -0.48 -7.09
N LEU A 94 4.99 0.27 -6.18
CA LEU A 94 6.33 0.81 -6.33
C LEU A 94 7.31 -0.07 -5.54
N ASP A 95 8.29 -0.66 -6.21
CA ASP A 95 9.31 -1.49 -5.57
C ASP A 95 10.72 -1.18 -6.10
N HIS A 96 11.70 -1.82 -5.47
CA HIS A 96 13.08 -1.82 -5.94
C HIS A 96 13.33 -3.06 -6.81
N PRO A 97 14.15 -2.95 -7.87
CA PRO A 97 14.58 -4.11 -8.65
C PRO A 97 15.17 -5.20 -7.75
N GLU A 98 14.96 -6.46 -8.11
CA GLU A 98 15.61 -7.60 -7.46
C GLU A 98 17.11 -7.35 -7.23
N GLY A 99 17.57 -7.55 -6.00
CA GLY A 99 18.98 -7.42 -5.61
C GLY A 99 19.43 -6.04 -5.16
N ARG A 100 18.53 -5.06 -4.97
CA ARG A 100 18.86 -3.76 -4.34
C ARG A 100 18.00 -3.52 -3.11
N SER A 101 18.63 -3.41 -1.94
CA SER A 101 17.95 -3.07 -0.69
C SER A 101 17.88 -1.55 -0.51
N VAL A 102 16.80 -1.03 0.09
CA VAL A 102 16.68 0.39 0.47
C VAL A 102 17.74 0.81 1.47
N LEU A 103 18.33 -0.14 2.19
CA LEU A 103 19.44 0.10 3.11
C LEU A 103 20.70 0.62 2.40
N ASP A 104 20.82 0.40 1.09
CA ASP A 104 21.98 0.81 0.31
C ASP A 104 21.83 2.19 -0.35
N GLU A 105 20.63 2.81 -0.33
CA GLU A 105 20.38 4.04 -1.09
C GLU A 105 19.47 5.07 -0.38
N SER A 106 20.02 6.25 -0.12
CA SER A 106 19.37 7.34 0.64
C SER A 106 18.35 8.19 -0.14
N ASP A 107 18.22 7.94 -1.44
CA ASP A 107 17.63 8.87 -2.41
C ASP A 107 16.60 8.24 -3.33
N TYR A 108 16.23 6.97 -3.13
CA TYR A 108 15.11 6.30 -3.81
C TYR A 108 15.18 6.37 -5.36
N ARG A 109 16.38 6.50 -5.91
CA ARG A 109 16.60 6.73 -7.34
C ARG A 109 16.08 5.60 -8.23
N TYR A 110 16.09 4.36 -7.74
CA TYR A 110 15.60 3.19 -8.47
C TYR A 110 14.23 2.70 -8.02
N LEU A 111 13.56 3.42 -7.11
CA LEU A 111 12.17 3.15 -6.82
C LEU A 111 11.37 3.35 -8.11
N ARG A 112 10.64 2.33 -8.53
CA ARG A 112 9.93 2.33 -9.80
C ARG A 112 8.64 1.52 -9.68
N VAL A 113 7.73 1.75 -10.61
CA VAL A 113 6.53 0.92 -10.73
C VAL A 113 6.93 -0.49 -11.13
N ASN A 114 6.34 -1.49 -10.48
CA ASN A 114 6.32 -2.86 -10.94
C ASN A 114 5.06 -3.06 -11.79
N PRO A 115 5.15 -3.01 -13.14
CA PRO A 115 3.97 -2.96 -13.98
C PRO A 115 3.16 -4.26 -13.90
N LEU A 116 3.83 -5.41 -13.77
CA LEU A 116 3.17 -6.72 -13.75
C LEU A 116 2.32 -6.91 -12.49
N ALA A 117 2.70 -6.28 -11.39
CA ALA A 117 2.01 -6.34 -10.10
C ALA A 117 1.11 -5.12 -9.83
N SER A 118 0.99 -4.19 -10.78
CA SER A 118 0.16 -2.99 -10.64
C SER A 118 -1.12 -3.12 -11.47
N GLU A 119 -2.24 -2.60 -10.97
CA GLU A 119 -3.47 -2.52 -11.77
C GLU A 119 -3.29 -1.52 -12.93
N PRO A 120 -3.98 -1.72 -14.07
CA PRO A 120 -4.91 -2.80 -14.41
C PRO A 120 -4.23 -4.05 -15.00
N VAL A 121 -2.89 -4.10 -15.07
CA VAL A 121 -2.16 -5.25 -15.62
C VAL A 121 -2.26 -6.46 -14.70
N ALA A 122 -2.08 -6.24 -13.39
CA ALA A 122 -2.40 -7.24 -12.38
C ALA A 122 -3.92 -7.42 -12.28
N TYR A 123 -4.36 -8.67 -12.11
CA TYR A 123 -5.77 -8.94 -11.82
C TYR A 123 -6.12 -8.43 -10.42
N SER A 124 -7.37 -8.03 -10.24
CA SER A 124 -7.91 -7.60 -8.96
C SER A 124 -9.35 -8.06 -8.84
N ASN A 125 -9.69 -8.66 -7.70
CA ASN A 125 -11.07 -8.90 -7.30
C ASN A 125 -11.56 -7.83 -6.29
N GLY A 126 -10.87 -6.69 -6.25
CA GLY A 126 -11.14 -5.61 -5.32
C GLY A 126 -12.52 -4.98 -5.52
N PRO A 127 -13.04 -4.32 -4.47
CA PRO A 127 -14.25 -3.51 -4.59
C PRO A 127 -14.00 -2.32 -5.52
N SER A 128 -15.05 -1.82 -6.17
CA SER A 128 -14.95 -0.74 -7.16
C SER A 128 -14.63 0.64 -6.58
N HIS A 129 -14.80 0.85 -5.27
CA HIS A 129 -14.61 2.15 -4.60
C HIS A 129 -13.69 2.02 -3.37
N ILE A 130 -12.40 1.82 -3.62
CA ILE A 130 -11.40 1.78 -2.55
C ILE A 130 -11.10 3.21 -2.12
N THR A 131 -11.28 3.49 -0.83
CA THR A 131 -11.11 4.85 -0.28
C THR A 131 -9.74 5.07 0.37
N SER A 132 -9.10 4.00 0.82
CA SER A 132 -7.75 4.07 1.40
C SER A 132 -7.11 2.70 1.51
N VAL A 133 -5.78 2.69 1.49
CA VAL A 133 -4.93 1.53 1.76
C VAL A 133 -4.05 1.80 2.96
N TYR A 134 -3.84 0.80 3.82
CA TYR A 134 -2.99 0.96 5.00
C TYR A 134 -2.42 -0.38 5.47
N GLN A 135 -1.23 -0.33 6.07
CA GLN A 135 -0.61 -1.48 6.70
C GLN A 135 -0.94 -1.53 8.20
N LYS A 136 -1.28 -2.72 8.73
CA LYS A 136 -1.47 -2.96 10.16
C LYS A 136 -0.89 -4.32 10.52
N TYR A 137 0.02 -4.37 11.49
CA TYR A 137 0.70 -5.59 11.92
C TYR A 137 1.37 -6.38 10.77
N GLY A 138 1.97 -5.68 9.81
CA GLY A 138 2.62 -6.29 8.65
C GLY A 138 1.68 -6.71 7.51
N GLN A 139 0.37 -6.70 7.74
CA GLN A 139 -0.65 -7.04 6.75
C GLN A 139 -1.17 -5.79 6.04
N LEU A 140 -1.36 -5.87 4.72
CA LEU A 140 -2.03 -4.82 3.93
C LEU A 140 -3.55 -4.95 4.08
N TYR A 141 -4.21 -3.80 4.25
CA TYR A 141 -5.65 -3.66 4.31
C TYR A 141 -6.11 -2.55 3.39
N ALA A 142 -7.36 -2.65 2.95
CA ALA A 142 -8.07 -1.61 2.23
C ALA A 142 -9.41 -1.31 2.91
N ARG A 143 -9.81 -0.04 2.84
CA ARG A 143 -11.19 0.39 3.12
C ARG A 143 -11.87 0.67 1.81
N ALA A 144 -13.10 0.21 1.67
CA ALA A 144 -13.91 0.53 0.51
C ALA A 144 -15.34 0.86 0.89
N LEU A 145 -16.03 1.51 -0.04
CA LEU A 145 -17.46 1.75 0.00
C LEU A 145 -18.16 0.77 -0.95
N THR A 146 -19.28 0.22 -0.51
CA THR A 146 -20.17 -0.60 -1.35
C THR A 146 -21.59 -0.05 -1.27
N HIS A 147 -22.41 -0.40 -2.26
CA HIS A 147 -23.80 0.03 -2.29
C HIS A 147 -24.64 -0.75 -1.27
N SER A 148 -25.39 -0.02 -0.45
CA SER A 148 -26.55 -0.54 0.25
C SER A 148 -27.70 -0.79 -0.72
N GLY A 149 -28.71 -1.57 -0.32
CA GLY A 149 -29.92 -1.79 -1.13
C GLY A 149 -30.73 -0.52 -1.43
N ASN A 150 -30.47 0.59 -0.74
CA ASN A 150 -31.12 1.88 -0.92
C ASN A 150 -30.20 2.96 -1.49
N ASP A 151 -28.95 2.64 -1.81
CA ASP A 151 -28.01 3.62 -2.33
C ASP A 151 -28.37 4.00 -3.77
N ALA A 152 -28.22 5.28 -4.10
CA ALA A 152 -28.21 5.70 -5.50
C ALA A 152 -27.02 5.04 -6.22
N THR A 153 -27.17 4.71 -7.50
CA THR A 153 -26.14 4.03 -8.31
C THR A 153 -24.78 4.74 -8.32
N CYS A 154 -24.76 6.06 -8.11
CA CYS A 154 -23.53 6.87 -8.06
C CYS A 154 -22.75 6.76 -6.74
N CYS A 155 -23.41 6.33 -5.67
CA CYS A 155 -23.09 6.84 -4.35
C CYS A 155 -23.10 5.71 -3.29
N PRO A 156 -22.06 4.86 -3.25
CA PRO A 156 -21.94 3.81 -2.25
C PRO A 156 -21.73 4.41 -0.85
N SER A 157 -22.37 3.85 0.16
CA SER A 157 -22.36 4.38 1.53
C SER A 157 -21.87 3.40 2.61
N VAL A 158 -21.85 2.10 2.31
CA VAL A 158 -21.54 1.07 3.31
C VAL A 158 -20.03 0.83 3.35
N LYS A 159 -19.44 0.97 4.54
CA LYS A 159 -18.00 0.81 4.75
C LYS A 159 -17.64 -0.64 5.00
N HIS A 160 -16.75 -1.17 4.17
CA HIS A 160 -16.16 -2.50 4.36
C HIS A 160 -14.64 -2.42 4.54
N LEU A 161 -14.12 -3.40 5.26
CA LEU A 161 -12.68 -3.57 5.48
C LEU A 161 -12.25 -4.86 4.81
N TYR A 162 -11.16 -4.79 4.06
CA TYR A 162 -10.59 -5.91 3.34
C TYR A 162 -9.17 -6.15 3.82
N LYS A 163 -8.83 -7.42 4.03
CA LYS A 163 -7.45 -7.88 4.00
C LYS A 163 -7.04 -7.97 2.52
N VAL A 164 -5.88 -7.45 2.18
CA VAL A 164 -5.37 -7.44 0.80
C VAL A 164 -4.08 -8.24 0.74
N ASP A 165 -4.02 -9.22 -0.14
CA ASP A 165 -2.85 -10.05 -0.39
C ASP A 165 -2.44 -9.94 -1.87
N LEU A 166 -1.14 -9.85 -2.16
CA LEU A 166 -0.62 -9.99 -3.52
C LEU A 166 -0.25 -11.45 -3.72
N LYS A 167 -0.80 -12.09 -4.75
CA LYS A 167 -0.40 -13.42 -5.17
C LYS A 167 0.33 -13.36 -6.51
N MET A 168 1.32 -14.22 -6.67
CA MET A 168 2.01 -14.45 -7.93
C MET A 168 1.91 -15.93 -8.27
N GLN A 169 1.58 -16.22 -9.53
CA GLN A 169 1.61 -17.56 -10.10
C GLN A 169 2.26 -17.52 -11.48
N TYR A 170 2.94 -18.59 -11.88
CA TYR A 170 3.42 -18.72 -13.25
C TYR A 170 2.33 -19.33 -14.12
N VAL A 171 1.98 -18.63 -15.19
CA VAL A 171 1.03 -19.08 -16.22
C VAL A 171 1.76 -19.36 -17.53
N LYS A 172 1.35 -20.40 -18.24
CA LYS A 172 1.91 -20.74 -19.55
C LYS A 172 1.26 -19.90 -20.64
N VAL A 173 2.02 -19.00 -21.24
CA VAL A 173 1.61 -18.20 -22.40
C VAL A 173 2.56 -18.52 -23.55
N ASN A 174 2.04 -19.08 -24.64
CA ASN A 174 2.83 -19.48 -25.81
C ASN A 174 4.04 -20.38 -25.45
N ASN A 175 3.82 -21.39 -24.60
CA ASN A 175 4.86 -22.31 -24.08
C ASN A 175 5.96 -21.66 -23.23
N HIS A 176 5.82 -20.41 -22.82
CA HIS A 176 6.71 -19.75 -21.87
C HIS A 176 5.98 -19.48 -20.55
N ASP A 177 6.65 -19.78 -19.43
CA ASP A 177 6.16 -19.43 -18.11
C ASP A 177 6.30 -17.92 -17.91
N ARG A 178 5.18 -17.24 -17.64
CA ARG A 178 5.16 -15.81 -17.31
C ARG A 178 4.54 -15.60 -15.94
N PRO A 179 5.09 -14.70 -15.11
CA PRO A 179 4.46 -14.38 -13.84
C PRO A 179 3.14 -13.64 -14.10
N PHE A 180 2.13 -14.03 -13.34
CA PHE A 180 0.82 -13.39 -13.28
C PHE A 180 0.56 -13.00 -11.84
N TYR A 181 0.24 -11.73 -11.62
CA TYR A 181 -0.04 -11.18 -10.30
C TYR A 181 -1.53 -10.93 -10.12
N ALA A 182 -2.01 -11.17 -8.90
CA ALA A 182 -3.38 -10.96 -8.49
C ALA A 182 -3.45 -10.28 -7.12
N TRP A 183 -4.12 -9.14 -7.05
CA TRP A 183 -4.54 -8.52 -5.80
C TRP A 183 -5.82 -9.20 -5.32
N GLU A 184 -5.72 -9.91 -4.20
CA GLU A 184 -6.84 -10.58 -3.57
C GLU A 184 -7.35 -9.82 -2.35
N PHE A 185 -8.61 -9.40 -2.43
CA PHE A 185 -9.34 -8.72 -1.36
C PHE A 185 -10.24 -9.74 -0.66
N THR A 186 -10.00 -9.93 0.64
CA THR A 186 -10.83 -10.76 1.52
C THR A 186 -11.55 -9.86 2.51
N GLU A 187 -12.87 -9.80 2.43
CA GLU A 187 -13.69 -9.01 3.36
C GLU A 187 -13.52 -9.52 4.80
N ILE A 188 -13.41 -8.59 5.74
CA ILE A 188 -13.35 -8.87 7.18
C ILE A 188 -14.70 -8.52 7.76
N GLU A 189 -15.44 -9.54 8.22
CA GLU A 189 -16.69 -9.32 8.93
C GLU A 189 -16.46 -8.40 10.15
N GLN A 190 -17.24 -7.32 10.25
CA GLN A 190 -17.11 -6.34 11.32
C GLN A 190 -17.33 -6.94 12.73
N SER A 191 -18.01 -8.09 12.83
CA SER A 191 -18.24 -8.85 14.07
C SER A 191 -16.92 -9.29 14.75
N ALA A 192 -15.89 -9.61 13.97
CA ALA A 192 -14.57 -10.04 14.47
C ALA A 192 -13.77 -8.89 15.09
N TRP A 193 -14.04 -7.65 14.70
CA TRP A 193 -13.41 -6.47 15.29
C TRP A 193 -14.01 -6.10 16.64
N ALA A 194 -15.35 -6.17 16.76
CA ALA A 194 -16.05 -5.88 18.01
C ALA A 194 -15.66 -6.86 19.13
N SER A 195 -15.55 -8.16 18.81
CA SER A 195 -15.14 -9.19 19.77
C SER A 195 -13.68 -9.01 20.23
N SER A 196 -12.77 -8.59 19.35
CA SER A 196 -11.38 -8.33 19.73
C SER A 196 -11.19 -7.09 20.62
N ARG A 197 -12.06 -6.09 20.46
CA ARG A 197 -12.07 -4.87 21.28
C ARG A 197 -12.62 -5.17 22.67
N LEU A 198 -13.78 -5.85 22.73
CA LEU A 198 -14.36 -6.35 23.97
C LEU A 198 -13.39 -7.28 24.71
N ALA A 199 -12.69 -8.18 24.02
CA ALA A 199 -11.70 -9.05 24.64
C ALA A 199 -10.50 -8.28 25.22
N ARG A 200 -10.01 -7.23 24.54
CA ARG A 200 -8.94 -6.36 25.07
C ARG A 200 -9.41 -5.53 26.26
N ASP A 201 -10.62 -5.00 26.21
CA ASP A 201 -11.18 -4.18 27.28
C ASP A 201 -11.47 -5.04 28.52
N LEU A 202 -12.00 -6.25 28.34
CA LEU A 202 -12.12 -7.27 29.40
C LEU A 202 -10.77 -7.66 29.99
N PHE A 203 -9.75 -7.85 29.16
CA PHE A 203 -8.40 -8.20 29.62
C PHE A 203 -7.76 -7.06 30.44
N ARG A 204 -7.96 -5.79 30.04
CA ARG A 204 -7.51 -4.62 30.82
C ARG A 204 -8.24 -4.49 32.15
N LEU A 205 -9.54 -4.76 32.17
CA LEU A 205 -10.35 -4.83 33.40
C LEU A 205 -9.86 -5.91 34.35
N MET A 206 -9.56 -7.12 33.85
CA MET A 206 -9.05 -8.22 34.67
C MET A 206 -7.64 -7.96 35.24
N LEU A 207 -6.82 -7.18 34.55
CA LEU A 207 -5.49 -6.80 35.01
C LEU A 207 -5.46 -5.56 35.91
N GLY A 208 -6.61 -4.92 36.17
CA GLY A 208 -6.67 -3.69 36.97
C GLY A 208 -5.90 -2.51 36.35
N LEU A 209 -5.74 -2.52 35.02
CA LEU A 209 -5.03 -1.49 34.28
C LEU A 209 -6.01 -0.39 33.85
N TYR A 210 -6.47 0.40 34.82
CA TYR A 210 -7.21 1.65 34.61
C TYR A 210 -6.72 2.73 35.56
#